data_AF-A0A137SUG5-F1
#
_entry.id   AF-A0A137SUG5-F1
#
_cell.length_a   1.000
_cell.length_b   1.000
_cell.length_c   1.000
_cell.angle_alpha   90.00
_cell.angle_beta   90.00
_cell.angle_gamma   90.00
#
_symmetry.space_group_name_H-M   'P 1'
#
loop_
_entity.id
_entity.type
_entity.pdbx_description
1 polymer ?
#
loop_
_entity_poly.entity_id
_entity_poly.type
_entity_poly.pdbx_seq_one_letter_code
_entity_poly.pdbx_strand_id
1 'polypeptide(L)' 'MKAKTVLIINLALIVGYREYARIQTFPDEWIFKGNLSEQYKQIGNAVPVNLAYAIGRSLIRLLNDIETFVG' A
#
# COMPACT_ATOMS: atom_id res chain seq x y z
N MET A 1 -11.38 21.14 1.78
CA MET A 1 -11.03 19.73 1.49
C MET A 1 -10.83 18.96 2.79
N LYS A 2 -11.85 18.23 3.27
CA LYS A 2 -11.71 17.22 4.34
C LYS A 2 -12.09 15.88 3.73
N ALA A 3 -11.23 15.35 2.87
CA ALA A 3 -11.30 13.97 2.42
C ALA A 3 -9.98 13.33 2.84
N LYS A 4 -10.02 12.48 3.87
CA LYS A 4 -9.04 11.45 4.22
C LYS A 4 -9.29 10.96 5.65
N THR A 5 -10.39 10.26 5.83
CA THR A 5 -10.38 9.09 6.70
C THR A 5 -10.84 7.97 5.79
N VAL A 6 -9.88 7.44 5.04
CA VAL A 6 -10.08 6.26 4.21
C VAL A 6 -10.55 5.15 5.16
N LEU A 7 -11.59 4.47 4.69
CA LEU A 7 -12.55 3.57 5.32
C LEU A 7 -11.99 2.40 6.16
N ILE A 8 -10.71 2.35 6.48
CA ILE A 8 -9.99 1.13 6.90
C ILE A 8 -9.49 1.18 8.36
N ILE A 9 -9.95 2.13 9.18
CA ILE A 9 -9.67 2.08 10.62
C ILE A 9 -10.47 0.96 11.31
N ASN A 10 -11.65 0.59 10.79
CA ASN A 10 -12.52 -0.38 11.48
C ASN A 10 -12.05 -1.83 11.38
N LEU A 11 -11.22 -2.21 10.39
CA LEU A 11 -10.63 -3.57 10.36
C LEU A 11 -9.54 -3.74 11.43
N ALA A 12 -8.81 -2.66 11.74
CA ALA A 12 -7.65 -2.68 12.64
C ALA A 12 -7.98 -2.96 14.12
N LEU A 13 -9.26 -2.95 14.51
CA LEU A 13 -9.68 -3.25 15.88
C LEU A 13 -9.94 -4.75 16.11
N ILE A 14 -10.06 -5.54 15.04
CA ILE A 14 -10.39 -6.97 15.12
C ILE A 14 -9.17 -7.84 14.78
N VAL A 15 -8.29 -7.38 13.88
CA VAL A 15 -7.07 -8.10 13.48
C VAL A 15 -5.80 -7.47 14.05
N GLY A 16 -4.81 -8.28 14.37
CA GLY A 16 -3.50 -7.81 14.83
C GLY A 16 -2.74 -7.04 13.75
N TYR A 17 -1.82 -6.15 14.15
CA TYR A 17 -1.13 -5.26 13.21
C TYR A 17 -0.38 -6.01 12.10
N ARG A 18 0.15 -7.21 12.39
CA ARG A 18 0.81 -8.06 11.38
C ARG A 18 -0.17 -8.68 10.39
N GLU A 19 -1.34 -9.13 10.86
CA GLU A 19 -2.39 -9.64 9.99
C GLU A 19 -2.90 -8.54 9.08
N TYR A 20 -3.06 -7.34 9.63
CA TYR A 20 -3.46 -6.17 8.85
C TYR A 20 -2.40 -5.78 7.80
N ALA A 21 -1.11 -5.86 8.14
CA ALA A 21 -0.02 -5.67 7.19
C ALA A 21 -0.06 -6.70 6.04
N ARG A 22 -0.35 -7.97 6.34
CA ARG A 22 -0.52 -9.03 5.34
C ARG A 22 -1.71 -8.77 4.41
N ILE A 23 -2.83 -8.28 4.95
CA ILE A 23 -4.00 -7.85 4.14
C ILE A 23 -3.60 -6.76 3.16
N GLN A 24 -2.79 -5.79 3.61
CA GLN A 24 -2.18 -4.75 2.77
C GLN A 24 -1.00 -5.24 1.92
N THR A 25 -0.76 -6.56 1.90
CA THR A 25 0.28 -7.25 1.12
C THR A 25 1.71 -6.79 1.42
N PHE A 26 1.95 -6.24 2.61
CA PHE A 26 3.31 -6.00 3.06
C PHE A 26 4.06 -7.33 3.27
N PRO A 27 5.36 -7.37 2.95
CA PRO A 27 6.23 -8.47 3.35
C PRO A 27 6.24 -8.66 4.87
N ASP A 28 6.41 -9.90 5.33
CA ASP A 28 6.34 -10.24 6.76
C ASP A 28 7.46 -9.58 7.57
N GLU A 29 8.63 -9.42 6.95
CA GLU A 29 9.83 -8.78 7.48
C GLU A 29 9.76 -7.25 7.49
N TRP A 30 8.68 -6.65 6.97
CA TRP A 30 8.54 -5.20 6.93
C TRP A 30 8.55 -4.59 8.34
N ILE A 31 9.31 -3.51 8.54
CA ILE A 31 9.46 -2.87 9.85
C ILE A 31 8.67 -1.55 9.86
N PHE A 32 7.55 -1.54 10.60
CA PHE A 32 6.80 -0.32 10.88
C PHE A 32 7.41 0.41 12.09
N LYS A 33 7.45 1.74 12.05
CA LYS A 33 8.08 2.57 13.09
C LYS A 33 7.03 3.27 13.97
N GLY A 34 7.43 3.72 15.15
CA GLY A 34 6.55 4.44 16.09
C GLY A 34 5.74 3.51 16.98
N ASN A 35 4.85 4.10 17.77
CA ASN A 35 3.93 3.38 18.65
C ASN A 35 2.89 2.59 17.85
N LEU A 36 2.16 1.69 18.52
CA LEU A 36 1.21 0.79 17.86
C LEU A 36 0.15 1.54 17.03
N SER A 37 -0.38 2.67 17.53
CA SER A 37 -1.37 3.48 16.80
C SER A 37 -0.77 4.09 15.53
N GLU A 38 0.48 4.55 15.59
CA GLU A 38 1.21 5.07 14.43
C GLU A 38 1.49 3.97 13.40
N GLN A 39 1.78 2.74 13.84
CA GLN A 39 1.97 1.60 12.95
C GLN A 39 0.65 1.23 12.24
N TYR A 40 -0.47 1.16 12.94
CA TYR A 40 -1.78 0.94 12.31
C TYR A 40 -2.15 2.03 11.31
N LYS A 41 -1.82 3.30 11.59
CA LYS A 41 -2.01 4.41 10.63
C LYS A 41 -1.12 4.26 9.40
N GLN A 42 0.12 3.81 9.55
CA GLN A 42 1.00 3.53 8.41
C GLN A 42 0.42 2.43 7.52
N ILE A 43 0.00 1.31 8.11
CA ILE A 43 -0.57 0.18 7.38
C ILE A 43 -1.88 0.56 6.69
N GLY A 44 -2.79 1.19 7.42
CA GLY A 44 -4.15 1.48 6.91
C GLY A 44 -4.25 2.62 5.90
N ASN A 45 -3.29 3.55 5.91
CA ASN A 45 -3.22 4.62 4.90
C ASN A 45 -2.37 4.24 3.68
N ALA A 46 -1.66 3.11 3.72
CA ALA A 46 -0.86 2.65 2.60
C ALA A 46 -1.74 2.14 1.45
N VAL A 47 -1.19 2.21 0.24
CA VAL A 47 -1.69 1.44 -0.90
C VAL A 47 -1.18 0.00 -0.76
N PRO A 48 -1.98 -1.04 -1.03
CA PRO A 48 -1.49 -2.42 -1.01
C PRO A 48 -0.26 -2.59 -1.92
N VAL A 49 0.82 -3.18 -1.40
CA VAL A 49 2.10 -3.34 -2.11
C VAL A 49 1.94 -4.04 -3.46
N ASN A 50 1.18 -5.13 -3.52
CA ASN A 50 0.97 -5.87 -4.77
C ASN A 50 0.17 -5.07 -5.80
N LEU A 51 -0.75 -4.21 -5.37
CA LEU A 51 -1.48 -3.31 -6.26
C LEU A 51 -0.52 -2.26 -6.86
N ALA A 52 0.31 -1.65 -6.01
CA ALA A 52 1.33 -0.69 -6.46
C ALA A 52 2.31 -1.34 -7.45
N TYR A 53 2.73 -2.59 -7.20
CA TYR A 53 3.58 -3.36 -8.09
C TYR A 53 2.95 -3.57 -9.48
N ALA A 54 1.69 -4.03 -9.52
CA ALA A 54 0.98 -4.27 -10.79
C ALA A 54 0.80 -2.99 -11.62
N ILE A 55 0.47 -1.87 -10.97
CA ILE A 55 0.37 -0.56 -11.61
C ILE A 55 1.75 -0.12 -12.14
N GLY A 56 2.80 -0.24 -11.34
CA GLY A 56 4.16 0.11 -11.75
C GLY A 56 4.64 -0.67 -12.97
N ARG A 57 4.37 -1.99 -13.02
CA ARG A 57 4.67 -2.83 -14.19
C ARG A 57 3.92 -2.38 -15.44
N SER A 58 2.65 -2.02 -15.30
CA SER A 58 1.84 -1.51 -16.42
C SER A 58 2.35 -0.17 -16.92
N LEU A 59 2.76 0.72 -16.01
CA LEU A 59 3.33 2.02 -16.35
C LEU A 59 4.66 1.87 -17.09
N ILE A 60 5.57 1.01 -16.61
CA ILE A 60 6.85 0.75 -17.30
C ILE A 60 6.59 0.24 -18.72
N ARG A 61 5.66 -0.71 -18.90
CA ARG A 61 5.31 -1.21 -20.23
C ARG A 61 4.84 -0.09 -21.15
N LEU A 62 3.92 0.76 -20.67
CA LEU A 62 3.41 1.89 -21.44
C LEU A 62 4.52 2.85 -21.86
N LEU A 63 5.44 3.18 -20.94
CA LEU A 63 6.55 4.09 -21.24
C LEU A 63 7.50 3.50 -22.27
N ASN A 64 7.81 2.21 -22.19
CA ASN A 64 8.62 1.51 -23.18
C ASN A 64 7.93 1.49 -24.56
N ASP A 65 6.62 1.21 -24.60
CA ASP A 65 5.85 1.21 -25.85
C ASP A 65 5.90 2.60 -26.52
N ILE A 66 5.79 3.68 -25.74
CA ILE A 66 5.93 5.06 -26.22
C ILE A 66 7.35 5.33 -26.74
N GLU A 67 8.39 4.91 -26.01
CA GLU A 67 9.78 5.09 -26.43
C GLU A 67 10.06 4.39 -27.77
N THR A 68 9.60 3.15 -27.94
CA THR A 68 9.76 2.40 -29.21
C THR A 68 8.95 2.96 -30.38
N PHE A 69 7.88 3.71 -30.11
CA PHE A 69 7.07 4.35 -31.15
C PHE A 69 7.69 5.67 -31.63
N VAL A 70 8.37 6.40 -30.73
CA VAL A 70 8.92 7.73 -31.00
C VAL A 70 10.40 7.67 -31.43
N GLY A 71 11.16 6.67 -30.97
CA GLY A 71 12.56 6.43 -31.35
C GLY A 71 12.68 5.58 -32.61
#